data_AF-E5X0I0-F1
#
_entry.id   AF-E5X0I0-F1
#
_cell.length_a   1.000
_cell.length_b   1.000
_cell.length_c   1.000
_cell.angle_alpha   90.00
_cell.angle_beta   90.00
_cell.angle_gamma   90.00
#
_symmetry.space_group_name_H-M   'P 1'
#
loop_
_entity.id
_entity.type
_entity.pdbx_description
1 polymer ?
#
loop_
_entity_poly.entity_id
_entity_poly.type
_entity_poly.pdbx_seq_one_letter_code
_entity_poly.pdbx_strand_id
1 'polypeptide(L)'
;MVQIIQLQGTDKRLYELVAPLVMNPEILKQNYNYPFRTSEDFVWFVAVDKKKVIGFIPVEEKKKEYVINNYYIESNNEDTLKLLLEKVISETNTSKELTSVTFMEHSSLFKDLGFSEEKIWTRYVKMKKDR
;
A
#
# COMPACT_ATOMS: atom_id res chain seq x y z
N MET A 1 -15.99 -11.06 -5.54
CA MET A 1 -15.46 -11.24 -4.17
C MET A 1 -14.02 -10.84 -4.25
N VAL A 2 -13.65 -9.82 -3.48
CA VAL A 2 -12.28 -9.31 -3.47
C VAL A 2 -11.39 -10.33 -2.77
N GLN A 3 -10.30 -10.72 -3.44
CA GLN A 3 -9.25 -11.55 -2.87
C GLN A 3 -7.99 -10.71 -2.70
N ILE A 4 -7.36 -10.78 -1.53
CA ILE A 4 -6.02 -10.21 -1.32
C ILE A 4 -4.98 -11.29 -1.56
N ILE A 5 -4.07 -11.04 -2.50
CA ILE A 5 -2.94 -11.91 -2.83
C ILE A 5 -1.68 -11.25 -2.27
N GLN A 6 -0.91 -12.00 -1.48
CA GLN A 6 0.39 -11.58 -1.00
C GLN A 6 1.47 -12.15 -1.91
N LEU A 7 2.34 -11.30 -2.44
CA LEU A 7 3.39 -11.67 -3.37
C LEU A 7 4.70 -11.03 -2.94
N GLN A 8 5.78 -11.77 -3.16
CA GLN A 8 7.11 -11.22 -2.94
C GLN A 8 7.47 -10.22 -4.04
N GLY A 9 8.24 -9.19 -3.70
CA GLY A 9 8.59 -8.07 -4.58
C GLY A 9 9.35 -8.45 -5.84
N THR A 10 9.95 -9.64 -5.88
CA THR A 10 10.65 -10.23 -7.04
C THR A 10 9.88 -11.41 -7.67
N ASP A 11 8.65 -11.69 -7.21
CA ASP A 11 7.81 -12.74 -7.78
C ASP A 11 7.35 -12.36 -9.18
N LYS A 12 7.50 -13.27 -10.16
CA LYS A 12 7.07 -13.05 -11.55
C LYS A 12 5.58 -12.71 -11.64
N ARG A 13 4.76 -13.36 -10.81
CA ARG A 13 3.30 -13.14 -10.78
C ARG A 13 2.94 -11.73 -10.35
N LEU A 14 3.78 -11.07 -9.54
CA LEU A 14 3.57 -9.68 -9.17
C LEU A 14 3.58 -8.80 -10.41
N TYR A 15 4.62 -8.93 -11.24
CA TYR A 15 4.75 -8.15 -12.47
C TYR A 15 3.58 -8.39 -13.42
N GLU A 16 3.13 -9.64 -13.58
CA GLU A 16 1.95 -9.95 -14.42
C GLU A 16 0.69 -9.20 -13.97
N LEU A 17 0.49 -9.04 -12.66
CA LEU A 17 -0.68 -8.39 -12.09
C LEU A 17 -0.58 -6.85 -12.12
N VAL A 18 0.56 -6.29 -11.73
CA VAL A 18 0.66 -4.84 -11.47
C VAL A 18 1.30 -4.06 -12.61
N ALA A 19 2.09 -4.69 -13.50
CA ALA A 19 2.79 -3.99 -14.58
C ALA A 19 1.85 -3.12 -15.45
N PRO A 20 0.66 -3.58 -15.87
CA PRO A 20 -0.27 -2.74 -16.64
C PRO A 20 -0.73 -1.48 -15.89
N LEU A 21 -0.80 -1.53 -14.56
CA LEU A 21 -1.23 -0.42 -13.72
C LEU A 21 -0.08 0.57 -13.47
N VAL A 22 1.09 0.06 -13.04
CA VAL A 22 2.23 0.91 -12.66
C VAL A 22 2.87 1.61 -13.87
N MET A 23 2.65 1.11 -15.09
CA MET A 23 3.07 1.76 -16.34
C MET A 23 2.00 2.68 -16.96
N ASN A 24 0.79 2.72 -16.40
CA ASN A 24 -0.27 3.57 -16.92
C ASN A 24 -0.03 5.04 -16.51
N PRO A 25 0.07 5.98 -17.48
CA PRO A 25 0.29 7.40 -17.18
C PRO A 25 -0.73 8.02 -16.22
N GLU A 26 -2.00 7.62 -16.30
CA GLU A 26 -3.04 8.14 -15.41
C GLU A 26 -2.87 7.66 -13.97
N ILE A 27 -2.38 6.43 -13.77
CA ILE A 27 -2.08 5.89 -12.44
C ILE A 27 -0.80 6.51 -11.89
N LEU A 28 0.23 6.69 -12.74
CA LEU A 28 1.44 7.40 -12.35
C LEU A 28 1.14 8.84 -11.92
N LYS A 29 0.25 9.56 -12.63
CA LYS A 29 -0.18 10.90 -12.25
C LYS A 29 -0.84 10.94 -10.87
N GLN A 30 -1.63 9.93 -10.50
CA GLN A 30 -2.20 9.81 -9.15
C GLN A 30 -1.11 9.67 -8.09
N ASN A 31 -0.03 8.96 -8.40
CA ASN A 31 1.18 8.89 -7.57
C ASN A 31 2.17 10.04 -7.84
N TYR A 32 1.70 11.18 -8.35
CA TYR A 32 2.50 12.37 -8.66
C TYR A 32 3.72 12.12 -9.56
N ASN A 33 3.56 11.22 -10.53
CA ASN A 33 4.57 10.72 -11.45
C ASN A 33 5.77 10.05 -10.76
N TYR A 34 5.63 9.67 -9.50
CA TYR A 34 6.65 8.90 -8.80
C TYR A 34 6.56 7.42 -9.21
N PRO A 35 7.67 6.79 -9.60
CA PRO A 35 7.66 5.40 -10.02
C PRO A 35 7.38 4.46 -8.84
N PHE A 36 6.66 3.39 -9.12
CA PHE A 36 6.52 2.28 -8.18
C PHE A 36 7.83 1.49 -8.12
N ARG A 37 8.32 1.21 -6.91
CA ARG A 37 9.59 0.52 -6.67
C ARG A 37 9.34 -0.79 -5.94
N THR A 38 10.17 -1.78 -6.22
CA THR A 38 10.14 -3.09 -5.58
C THR A 38 11.55 -3.69 -5.55
N SER A 39 11.83 -4.57 -4.60
CA SER A 39 13.06 -5.35 -4.45
C SER A 39 12.76 -6.63 -3.67
N GLU A 40 13.80 -7.37 -3.29
CA GLU A 40 13.69 -8.49 -2.36
C GLU A 40 13.22 -8.12 -0.95
N ASP A 41 13.25 -6.84 -0.59
CA ASP A 41 12.77 -6.35 0.71
C ASP A 41 11.27 -6.02 0.70
N PHE A 42 10.58 -6.16 -0.45
CA PHE A 42 9.19 -5.75 -0.58
C PHE A 42 8.23 -6.93 -0.55
N VAL A 43 7.17 -6.83 0.23
CA VAL A 43 5.99 -7.68 0.10
C VAL A 43 4.84 -6.84 -0.45
N TRP A 44 4.17 -7.34 -1.49
CA TRP A 44 3.04 -6.66 -2.12
C TRP A 44 1.73 -7.36 -1.76
N PHE A 45 0.76 -6.55 -1.34
CA PHE A 45 -0.62 -6.97 -1.09
C PHE A 45 -1.47 -6.47 -2.25
N VAL A 46 -2.06 -7.38 -3.02
CA VAL A 46 -2.77 -7.06 -4.27
C VAL A 46 -4.23 -7.48 -4.15
N ALA A 47 -5.15 -6.52 -4.25
CA ALA A 47 -6.58 -6.75 -4.25
C ALA A 47 -7.06 -7.07 -5.67
N VAL A 48 -7.70 -8.23 -5.84
CA VAL A 48 -8.22 -8.72 -7.12
C VAL A 48 -9.71 -9.01 -7.00
N ASP A 49 -10.52 -8.42 -7.88
CA ASP A 49 -11.93 -8.80 -8.06
C ASP A 49 -12.16 -9.28 -9.50
N LYS A 50 -12.75 -10.46 -9.65
CA LYS A 50 -13.06 -11.09 -10.96
C LYS A 50 -11.89 -11.03 -11.98
N LYS A 51 -10.67 -11.29 -11.51
CA LYS A 51 -9.39 -11.27 -12.27
C LYS A 51 -8.83 -9.87 -12.60
N LYS A 52 -9.47 -8.79 -12.16
CA LYS A 52 -8.98 -7.42 -12.29
C LYS A 52 -8.32 -6.98 -10.99
N VAL A 53 -7.13 -6.39 -11.08
CA VAL A 53 -6.50 -5.72 -9.94
C VAL A 53 -7.24 -4.40 -9.69
N ILE A 54 -7.77 -4.25 -8.47
CA ILE A 54 -8.53 -3.05 -8.04
C ILE A 54 -7.78 -2.22 -6.99
N GLY A 55 -6.63 -2.71 -6.52
CA GLY A 55 -5.75 -1.96 -5.63
C GLY A 55 -4.54 -2.78 -5.21
N PHE A 56 -3.50 -2.11 -4.73
CA PHE A 56 -2.34 -2.77 -4.16
C PHE A 56 -1.63 -1.89 -3.12
N ILE A 57 -0.97 -2.52 -2.15
CA ILE A 57 -0.07 -1.88 -1.19
C ILE A 57 1.29 -2.59 -1.23
N PRO A 58 2.36 -1.93 -1.67
CA PRO A 58 3.71 -2.43 -1.46
C PRO A 58 4.19 -2.04 -0.06
N VAL A 59 4.80 -3.00 0.64
CA VAL A 59 5.36 -2.84 1.98
C VAL A 59 6.85 -3.16 1.92
N GLU A 60 7.68 -2.17 2.16
CA GLU A 60 9.14 -2.34 2.26
C GLU A 60 9.50 -2.76 3.69
N GLU A 61 10.13 -3.92 3.85
CA GLU A 61 10.68 -4.38 5.12
C GLU A 61 12.09 -3.80 5.32
N LYS A 62 12.22 -2.90 6.30
CA LYS A 62 13.52 -2.38 6.75
C LYS A 62 13.94 -3.06 8.04
N LYS A 63 15.16 -2.74 8.47
CA LYS A 63 15.73 -3.26 9.72
C LYS A 63 14.87 -2.98 10.95
N LYS A 64 14.24 -1.79 11.01
CA LYS A 64 13.48 -1.33 12.20
C LYS A 64 11.98 -1.12 11.95
N GLU A 65 11.56 -1.05 10.70
CA GLU A 65 10.18 -0.69 10.35
C GLU A 65 9.73 -1.39 9.07
N TYR A 66 8.42 -1.53 8.92
CA TYR A 66 7.74 -1.76 7.65
C TYR A 66 7.24 -0.42 7.12
N VAL A 67 7.45 -0.14 5.83
CA VAL A 67 7.06 1.13 5.21
C VAL A 67 6.04 0.89 4.11
N ILE A 68 4.83 1.41 4.28
CA ILE A 68 3.81 1.52 3.24
C ILE A 68 4.05 2.81 2.45
N ASN A 69 4.21 2.72 1.14
CA ASN A 69 4.34 3.91 0.29
C ASN A 69 3.88 3.60 -1.15
N ASN A 70 3.52 4.61 -1.94
CA ASN A 70 3.17 4.43 -3.37
C ASN A 70 2.11 3.32 -3.60
N TYR A 71 1.03 3.31 -2.81
CA TYR A 71 -0.08 2.39 -3.03
C TYR A 71 -1.05 2.94 -4.08
N TYR A 72 -1.88 2.07 -4.63
CA TYR A 72 -2.92 2.43 -5.61
C TYR A 72 -4.25 1.81 -5.21
N ILE A 73 -5.34 2.57 -5.33
CA ILE A 73 -6.71 2.12 -5.06
C ILE A 73 -7.60 2.62 -6.20
N GLU A 74 -8.27 1.70 -6.88
CA GLU A 74 -9.19 2.06 -7.96
C GLU A 74 -10.35 2.91 -7.43
N SER A 75 -10.61 4.02 -8.11
CA SER A 75 -11.73 4.94 -7.80
C SER A 75 -11.75 5.44 -6.36
N ASN A 76 -10.62 5.42 -5.66
CA ASN A 76 -10.52 5.76 -4.25
C ASN A 76 -11.49 4.97 -3.35
N ASN A 77 -11.74 3.70 -3.70
CA ASN A 77 -12.64 2.85 -2.95
C ASN A 77 -12.09 2.54 -1.54
N GLU A 78 -12.69 3.17 -0.53
CA GLU A 78 -12.25 3.08 0.87
C GLU A 78 -12.31 1.65 1.43
N ASP A 79 -13.33 0.86 1.06
CA ASP A 79 -13.46 -0.54 1.49
C ASP A 79 -12.28 -1.39 1.00
N THR A 80 -11.85 -1.18 -0.24
CA THR A 80 -10.69 -1.89 -0.82
C THR A 80 -9.40 -1.52 -0.09
N LEU A 81 -9.22 -0.22 0.20
CA LEU A 81 -8.06 0.25 0.96
C LEU A 81 -8.06 -0.35 2.37
N LYS A 82 -9.21 -0.36 3.04
CA LYS A 82 -9.37 -0.94 4.37
C LYS A 82 -9.02 -2.42 4.39
N LEU A 83 -9.55 -3.22 3.45
CA LEU A 83 -9.23 -4.65 3.34
C LEU A 83 -7.74 -4.91 3.13
N LEU A 84 -7.08 -4.10 2.29
CA LEU A 84 -5.63 -4.19 2.08
C LEU A 84 -4.86 -3.86 3.35
N LEU A 85 -5.23 -2.78 4.06
CA LEU A 85 -4.55 -2.34 5.28
C LEU A 85 -4.73 -3.34 6.42
N GLU A 86 -5.94 -3.87 6.64
CA GLU A 86 -6.19 -4.92 7.63
C GLU A 86 -5.31 -6.15 7.36
N LYS A 87 -5.17 -6.53 6.08
CA LYS A 87 -4.27 -7.64 5.71
C LYS A 87 -2.80 -7.31 5.99
N VAL A 88 -2.32 -6.12 5.64
CA VAL A 88 -0.96 -5.66 5.97
C VAL A 88 -0.70 -5.68 7.48
N ILE A 89 -1.64 -5.17 8.28
CA ILE A 89 -1.53 -5.14 9.75
C ILE A 89 -1.44 -6.57 10.30
N SER A 90 -2.22 -7.51 9.76
CA SER A 90 -2.22 -8.90 10.23
C SER A 90 -0.95 -9.69 9.90
N GLU A 91 -0.26 -9.35 8.81
CA GLU A 91 0.93 -10.09 8.33
C GLU A 91 2.26 -9.45 8.75
N THR A 92 2.26 -8.21 9.22
CA THR A 92 3.48 -7.51 9.62
C THR A 92 3.84 -7.80 11.09
N ASN A 93 5.09 -8.14 11.36
CA ASN A 93 5.56 -8.48 12.71
C ASN A 93 5.50 -7.25 13.65
N THR A 94 4.90 -7.42 14.83
CA THR A 94 4.74 -6.38 15.86
C THR A 94 6.06 -5.88 16.47
N SER A 95 7.17 -6.62 16.32
CA SER A 95 8.49 -6.22 16.82
C SER A 95 9.12 -5.05 16.05
N LYS A 96 8.60 -4.72 14.87
CA LYS A 96 9.02 -3.58 14.04
C LYS A 96 7.91 -2.54 14.00
N GLU A 97 8.29 -1.28 13.81
CA GLU A 97 7.32 -0.21 13.57
C GLU A 97 6.61 -0.42 12.22
N LEU A 98 5.39 0.10 12.06
CA LEU A 98 4.75 0.20 10.74
C LEU A 98 4.43 1.65 10.47
N THR A 99 5.06 2.19 9.43
CA THR A 99 4.88 3.57 9.00
C THR A 99 4.31 3.61 7.60
N SER A 100 3.69 4.73 7.25
CA SER A 100 3.14 4.96 5.91
C SER A 100 3.41 6.39 5.46
N VAL A 101 3.66 6.57 4.16
CA VAL A 101 3.45 7.84 3.48
C VAL A 101 2.07 7.78 2.82
N THR A 102 1.12 8.48 3.42
CA THR A 102 -0.31 8.35 3.12
C THR A 102 -0.83 9.61 2.44
N PHE A 103 -1.70 9.49 1.43
CA PHE A 103 -2.42 10.65 0.90
C PHE A 103 -3.31 11.29 1.97
N MET A 104 -3.41 12.63 1.99
CA MET A 104 -4.18 13.35 3.01
C MET A 104 -5.64 12.89 3.10
N GLU A 105 -6.27 12.59 1.96
CA GLU A 105 -7.64 12.08 1.86
C GLU A 105 -7.86 10.72 2.53
N HIS A 106 -6.81 9.92 2.70
CA HIS A 106 -6.87 8.61 3.37
C HIS A 106 -6.48 8.67 4.85
N SER A 107 -6.09 9.84 5.39
CA SER A 107 -5.65 9.97 6.79
C SER A 107 -6.69 9.46 7.78
N SER A 108 -7.97 9.79 7.58
CA SER A 108 -9.06 9.38 8.47
C SER A 108 -9.18 7.86 8.60
N LEU A 109 -9.14 7.12 7.48
CA LEU A 109 -9.18 5.65 7.50
C LEU A 109 -7.97 5.06 8.23
N PHE A 110 -6.77 5.61 8.01
CA PHE A 110 -5.57 5.17 8.73
C PHE A 110 -5.71 5.42 10.24
N LYS A 111 -6.30 6.53 10.67
CA LYS A 111 -6.58 6.81 12.09
C LYS A 111 -7.56 5.81 12.69
N ASP A 112 -8.62 5.46 11.96
CA ASP A 112 -9.60 4.46 12.41
C ASP A 112 -8.97 3.07 12.58
N LEU A 113 -7.93 2.77 11.80
CA LEU A 113 -7.11 1.57 11.93
C LEU A 113 -5.98 1.71 12.97
N GLY A 114 -5.98 2.78 13.77
CA GLY A 114 -5.06 3.01 14.88
C GLY A 114 -3.67 3.47 14.46
N PHE A 115 -3.56 4.24 13.37
CA PHE A 115 -2.37 5.01 13.06
C PHE A 115 -2.46 6.45 13.59
N SER A 116 -1.34 7.00 14.01
CA SER A 116 -1.16 8.39 14.42
C SER A 116 -0.34 9.17 13.39
N GLU A 117 -0.59 10.48 13.29
CA GLU A 117 0.15 11.37 12.37
C GLU A 117 1.51 11.75 12.99
N GLU A 118 2.61 11.43 12.30
CA GLU A 118 3.96 11.84 12.73
C GLU A 118 4.40 13.16 12.08
N LYS A 119 4.06 13.36 10.81
CA LYS A 119 4.48 14.54 10.03
C LYS A 119 3.54 14.83 8.88
N ILE A 120 3.08 16.07 8.77
CA ILE A 120 2.15 16.50 7.73
C ILE A 120 2.91 17.30 6.64
N TRP A 121 2.64 16.98 5.38
CA TRP A 121 3.06 17.74 4.19
C TRP A 121 1.84 18.18 3.38
N THR A 122 2.05 18.97 2.32
CA THR A 122 0.96 19.53 1.50
C THR A 122 0.02 18.48 0.91
N ARG A 123 0.53 17.30 0.54
CA ARG A 123 -0.22 16.25 -0.17
C ARG A 123 -0.25 14.92 0.58
N TYR A 124 0.59 14.78 1.60
CA TYR A 124 0.82 13.53 2.29
C TYR A 124 0.93 13.74 3.78
N VAL A 125 0.64 12.69 4.52
CA VAL A 125 0.91 12.59 5.95
C VAL A 125 1.73 11.32 6.21
N LYS A 126 2.78 11.45 7.02
CA LYS A 126 3.48 10.30 7.59
C LYS A 126 2.61 9.75 8.71
N MET A 127 2.15 8.52 8.55
CA MET A 127 1.35 7.81 9.54
C MET A 127 2.21 6.75 10.24
N LYS A 128 2.01 6.52 11.53
CA LYS A 128 2.64 5.43 12.29
C LYS A 128 1.58 4.63 13.03
N LYS A 129 1.60 3.30 12.88
CA LYS A 129 0.67 2.42 13.60
C LYS A 129 1.12 2.30 15.06
N ASP A 130 0.21 2.59 15.98
CA ASP A 130 0.42 2.31 17.40
C ASP A 130 0.30 0.78 17.59
N ARG A 131 1.38 0.12 18.03
CA ARG A 131 1.52 -1.34 18.08
C ARG A 131 1.69 -1.87 19.49
#